data_AF-A0A254T8M3-F1
#
_entry.id   AF-A0A254T8M3-F1
#
_cell.length_a   1.000
_cell.length_b   1.000
_cell.length_c   1.000
_cell.angle_alpha   90.00
_cell.angle_beta   90.00
_cell.angle_gamma   90.00
#
_symmetry.space_group_name_H-M   'P 1'
#
loop_
_entity.id
_entity.type
_entity.pdbx_description
1 polymer ?
#
loop_
_entity_poly.entity_id
_entity_poly.type
_entity_poly.pdbx_seq_one_letter_code
_entity_poly.pdbx_strand_id
1 'polypeptide(L)'
;MLRYFLLGVSLCAALIAPSVFPGLFTRVDHALNDWRIRFSIQPNPEARLVIVDVDERSLSEVGAWPWPRDTIARLLKTLIDDYGVAAIAVDMVFPEQRANDDVLAEQLRRPEVTGAVVFDLDQRNLAALNFVLPPAVPVRAEPGAPKVRGVPVVTNHAGLLPGRVGHITPIFDSDGAVRRLPPVVCSTSDCRPSLALATFAGMVDSPRLNMQRGAGPFAPAWELAMQTDDGATLVTLPLGIDGTMIVPYRHARDDWTSVSATDVLQHKPDPAVLKGVVVLMGATALGLSDVIATPLGPVAAGLEPHAEILSALLDGDFSYVPYWGITLDGVLLLPFALLLAFLLGHADKPVQRAVVFPAWLLFTWGSAATGAMVALKSFNLLLPLSPLLVFPPLAVLLILSAELYRAGRDRAGVIALLAAYLPRPVADRLTAFGHLNTAVDASRREITVLFADIHGFAGLSENSTPEVVARLMQRVFTDMAEAVVSQQGTIDKFIGDAVMAFWNAPDDDSDHAAHALAAAQDIQRRMAALAPFCEELGLQPIKVGIGLETGLALVGNFGSAHRRTFTALGEPVILASRLEGLTTTYNEPILIGHTCAEALGAAPLRVLGTVPVRGRTQPVTLYCPN
;
A
#
# COMPACT_ATOMS: atom_id res chain seq x y z
N MET A 1 18.69 5.23 -11.35
CA MET A 1 18.89 3.98 -10.56
C MET A 1 17.87 3.81 -9.44
N LEU A 2 17.81 4.68 -8.41
CA LEU A 2 16.90 4.49 -7.25
C LEU A 2 15.43 4.22 -7.61
N ARG A 3 14.88 4.93 -8.62
CA ARG A 3 13.50 4.75 -9.08
C ARG A 3 13.21 3.31 -9.54
N TYR A 4 14.08 2.77 -10.38
CA TYR A 4 13.96 1.41 -10.90
C TYR A 4 14.18 0.36 -9.80
N PHE A 5 15.04 0.66 -8.83
CA PHE A 5 15.21 -0.19 -7.64
C PHE A 5 13.90 -0.24 -6.82
N LEU A 6 13.27 0.90 -6.52
CA LEU A 6 12.00 0.95 -5.79
C LEU A 6 10.85 0.26 -6.54
N LEU A 7 10.83 0.37 -7.86
CA LEU A 7 9.89 -0.37 -8.71
C LEU A 7 10.07 -1.89 -8.55
N GLY A 8 11.32 -2.37 -8.60
CA GLY A 8 11.65 -3.78 -8.38
C GLY A 8 11.26 -4.25 -6.97
N VAL A 9 11.53 -3.45 -5.94
CA VAL A 9 11.10 -3.74 -4.56
C VAL A 9 9.58 -3.86 -4.46
N SER A 10 8.84 -2.96 -5.11
CA SER A 10 7.37 -2.99 -5.11
C SER A 10 6.82 -4.24 -5.79
N LEU A 11 7.43 -4.65 -6.90
CA LEU A 11 7.06 -5.87 -7.62
C LEU A 11 7.33 -7.12 -6.77
N CYS A 12 8.52 -7.23 -6.17
CA CYS A 12 8.84 -8.33 -5.27
C CYS A 12 7.89 -8.37 -4.06
N ALA A 13 7.59 -7.22 -3.46
CA ALA A 13 6.67 -7.13 -2.33
C ALA A 13 5.26 -7.62 -2.71
N ALA A 14 4.75 -7.24 -3.89
CA ALA A 14 3.44 -7.69 -4.36
C ALA A 14 3.37 -9.20 -4.64
N LEU A 15 4.47 -9.83 -5.06
CA LEU A 15 4.53 -11.28 -5.28
C LEU A 15 4.70 -12.08 -3.99
N ILE A 16 5.38 -11.51 -2.99
CA ILE A 16 5.66 -12.18 -1.71
C ILE A 16 4.51 -12.00 -0.72
N ALA A 17 3.84 -10.84 -0.72
CA ALA A 17 2.82 -10.49 0.27
C ALA A 17 1.65 -11.50 0.37
N PRO A 18 1.10 -12.06 -0.73
CA PRO A 18 0.07 -13.10 -0.66
C PRO A 18 0.51 -14.35 0.11
N SER A 19 1.79 -14.73 -0.04
CA SER A 19 2.35 -15.89 0.66
C SER A 19 2.62 -15.63 2.14
N VAL A 20 2.94 -14.38 2.52
CA VAL A 20 3.22 -13.99 3.91
C VAL A 20 1.93 -13.72 4.70
N PHE A 21 0.91 -13.16 4.06
CA PHE A 21 -0.36 -12.79 4.69
C PHE A 21 -1.57 -13.42 3.98
N PRO A 22 -1.63 -14.76 3.84
CA PRO A 22 -2.64 -15.44 3.03
C PRO A 22 -4.06 -15.09 3.47
N GLY A 23 -4.33 -15.03 4.77
CA GLY A 23 -5.68 -14.72 5.27
C GLY A 23 -6.24 -13.37 4.83
N LEU A 24 -5.41 -12.33 4.69
CA LEU A 24 -5.86 -11.02 4.22
C LEU A 24 -6.11 -11.05 2.70
N PHE A 25 -5.14 -11.56 1.94
CA PHE A 25 -5.19 -11.53 0.49
C PHE A 25 -6.25 -12.47 -0.09
N THR A 26 -6.41 -13.65 0.50
CA THR A 26 -7.47 -14.60 0.13
C THR A 26 -8.87 -13.99 0.33
N ARG A 27 -9.10 -13.23 1.42
CA ARG A 27 -10.38 -12.53 1.63
C ARG A 27 -10.64 -11.47 0.57
N VAL A 28 -9.62 -10.69 0.22
CA VAL A 28 -9.73 -9.66 -0.83
C VAL A 28 -10.00 -10.31 -2.19
N ASP A 29 -9.30 -11.39 -2.53
CA ASP A 29 -9.51 -12.14 -3.77
C ASP A 29 -10.92 -12.75 -3.82
N HIS A 30 -11.41 -13.33 -2.73
CA HIS A 30 -12.78 -13.82 -2.65
C HIS A 30 -13.80 -12.71 -2.90
N ALA A 31 -13.66 -11.55 -2.24
CA ALA A 31 -14.57 -10.43 -2.44
C ALA A 31 -14.56 -9.90 -3.90
N LEU A 32 -13.38 -9.81 -4.52
CA LEU A 32 -13.26 -9.40 -5.92
C LEU A 32 -13.84 -10.44 -6.88
N ASN A 33 -13.64 -11.72 -6.61
CA ASN A 33 -14.19 -12.80 -7.42
C ASN A 33 -15.70 -12.89 -7.30
N ASP A 34 -16.26 -12.73 -6.10
CA ASP A 34 -17.72 -12.66 -5.90
C ASP A 34 -18.31 -11.48 -6.68
N TRP A 35 -17.66 -10.32 -6.65
CA TRP A 35 -18.08 -9.17 -7.45
C TRP A 35 -18.05 -9.48 -8.95
N ARG A 36 -16.98 -10.14 -9.44
CA ARG A 36 -16.88 -10.57 -10.85
C ARG A 36 -17.97 -11.55 -11.23
N ILE A 37 -18.25 -12.55 -10.38
CA ILE A 37 -19.31 -13.54 -10.59
C ILE A 37 -20.66 -12.84 -10.72
N ARG A 38 -21.04 -12.00 -9.74
CA ARG A 38 -22.30 -11.23 -9.77
C ARG A 38 -22.45 -10.39 -11.03
N PHE A 39 -21.37 -9.76 -11.48
CA PHE A 39 -21.39 -8.92 -12.68
C PHE A 39 -21.37 -9.74 -13.99
N SER A 40 -20.98 -11.00 -13.92
CA SER A 40 -20.90 -11.91 -15.07
C SER A 40 -22.20 -12.64 -15.37
N ILE A 41 -23.07 -12.81 -14.36
CA ILE A 41 -24.36 -13.50 -14.48
C ILE A 41 -25.25 -12.77 -15.49
N GLN A 42 -25.83 -13.57 -16.37
CA GLN A 42 -26.89 -13.15 -17.29
C GLN A 42 -28.08 -14.06 -17.07
N PRO A 43 -29.33 -13.56 -17.19
CA PRO A 43 -30.51 -14.41 -17.08
C PRO A 43 -30.40 -15.58 -18.05
N ASN A 44 -30.41 -16.80 -17.50
CA ASN A 44 -30.26 -18.04 -18.25
C ASN A 44 -31.09 -19.12 -17.57
N PRO A 45 -32.40 -19.20 -17.84
CA PRO A 45 -33.25 -20.19 -17.20
C PRO A 45 -32.75 -21.61 -17.46
N GLU A 46 -32.52 -22.37 -16.38
CA GLU A 46 -32.10 -23.78 -16.47
C GLU A 46 -33.33 -24.68 -16.44
N ALA A 47 -33.57 -25.36 -17.57
CA ALA A 47 -34.75 -26.21 -17.76
C ALA A 47 -34.46 -27.71 -17.59
N ARG A 48 -33.19 -28.13 -17.58
CA ARG A 48 -32.80 -29.54 -17.40
C ARG A 48 -32.83 -29.97 -15.93
N LEU A 49 -32.88 -29.01 -15.02
CA LEU A 49 -32.83 -29.19 -13.59
C LEU A 49 -34.06 -28.52 -12.95
N VAL A 50 -34.75 -29.26 -12.08
CA VAL A 50 -35.91 -28.73 -11.33
C VAL A 50 -35.70 -28.95 -9.85
N ILE A 51 -35.90 -27.91 -9.06
CA ILE A 51 -35.87 -27.99 -7.61
C ILE A 51 -37.27 -28.39 -7.15
N VAL A 52 -37.39 -29.54 -6.48
CA VAL A 52 -38.62 -29.92 -5.79
C VAL A 52 -38.50 -29.60 -4.32
N ASP A 53 -39.32 -28.66 -3.88
CA ASP A 53 -39.03 -27.90 -2.67
C ASP A 53 -40.02 -28.17 -1.54
N VAL A 54 -39.51 -28.48 -0.36
CA VAL A 54 -40.28 -28.45 0.88
C VAL A 54 -40.31 -27.00 1.40
N ASP A 55 -41.18 -26.21 0.79
CA ASP A 55 -41.43 -24.79 1.06
C ASP A 55 -42.46 -24.58 2.19
N GLU A 56 -42.68 -23.32 2.61
CA GLU A 56 -43.67 -22.96 3.62
C GLU A 56 -45.09 -23.43 3.26
N ARG A 57 -45.44 -23.44 1.96
CA ARG A 57 -46.74 -23.94 1.51
C ARG A 57 -46.85 -25.44 1.72
N SER A 58 -45.81 -26.20 1.37
CA SER A 58 -45.75 -27.64 1.62
C SER A 58 -45.90 -27.95 3.11
N LEU A 59 -45.24 -27.18 3.98
CA LEU A 59 -45.39 -27.35 5.43
C LEU A 59 -46.80 -27.00 5.94
N SER A 60 -47.48 -26.02 5.34
CA SER A 60 -48.83 -25.64 5.76
C SER A 60 -49.92 -26.58 5.25
N GLU A 61 -49.79 -27.14 4.04
CA GLU A 61 -50.77 -28.05 3.44
C GLU A 61 -50.57 -29.52 3.85
N VAL A 62 -49.32 -30.01 3.89
CA VAL A 62 -49.00 -31.42 4.17
C VAL A 62 -48.80 -31.65 5.68
N GLY A 63 -48.23 -30.66 6.37
CA GLY A 63 -47.93 -30.68 7.80
C GLY A 63 -46.46 -30.39 8.13
N ALA A 64 -46.17 -30.28 9.42
CA ALA A 64 -44.84 -29.94 9.92
C ALA A 64 -43.80 -31.02 9.58
N TRP A 65 -42.58 -30.56 9.27
CA TRP A 65 -41.42 -31.43 9.12
C TRP A 65 -40.95 -31.96 10.49
N PRO A 66 -40.36 -33.16 10.57
CA PRO A 66 -40.20 -34.19 9.53
C PRO A 66 -41.50 -34.91 9.15
N TRP A 67 -41.76 -34.99 7.84
CA TRP A 67 -42.94 -35.67 7.29
C TRP A 67 -42.97 -37.19 7.56
N PRO A 68 -44.16 -37.82 7.53
CA PRO A 68 -44.28 -39.28 7.53
C PRO A 68 -43.53 -39.92 6.36
N ARG A 69 -42.93 -41.10 6.59
CA ARG A 69 -42.14 -41.83 5.59
C ARG A 69 -42.95 -42.17 4.34
N ASP A 70 -44.22 -42.50 4.49
CA ASP A 70 -45.13 -42.74 3.36
C ASP A 70 -45.28 -41.52 2.46
N THR A 71 -45.28 -40.31 3.02
CA THR A 71 -45.44 -39.08 2.24
C THR A 71 -44.20 -38.84 1.38
N ILE A 72 -43.00 -39.02 1.97
CA ILE A 72 -41.74 -38.91 1.22
C ILE A 72 -41.65 -40.01 0.16
N ALA A 73 -42.03 -41.24 0.51
CA ALA A 73 -42.03 -42.37 -0.43
C ALA A 73 -43.01 -42.14 -1.59
N ARG A 74 -44.22 -41.63 -1.32
CA ARG A 74 -45.18 -41.25 -2.36
C ARG A 74 -44.64 -40.16 -3.26
N LEU A 75 -43.97 -39.15 -2.70
CA LEU A 75 -43.37 -38.07 -3.48
C LEU A 75 -42.29 -38.60 -4.44
N LEU A 76 -41.35 -39.41 -3.94
CA LEU A 76 -40.34 -40.04 -4.78
C LEU A 76 -40.98 -40.93 -5.86
N LYS A 77 -41.96 -41.75 -5.47
CA LYS A 77 -42.68 -42.62 -6.39
C LYS A 77 -43.39 -41.82 -7.50
N THR A 78 -44.08 -40.75 -7.16
CA THR A 78 -44.78 -39.90 -8.15
C THR A 78 -43.81 -39.21 -9.10
N LEU A 79 -42.67 -38.71 -8.61
CA LEU A 79 -41.64 -38.15 -9.48
C LEU A 79 -41.11 -39.18 -10.48
N ILE A 80 -40.89 -40.42 -10.05
CA ILE A 80 -40.33 -41.47 -10.91
C ILE A 80 -41.38 -42.08 -11.83
N ASP A 81 -42.48 -42.59 -11.27
CA ASP A 81 -43.44 -43.42 -12.00
C ASP A 81 -44.45 -42.56 -12.80
N ASP A 82 -44.90 -41.42 -12.27
CA ASP A 82 -45.94 -40.59 -12.91
C ASP A 82 -45.33 -39.50 -13.82
N TYR A 83 -44.25 -38.86 -13.35
CA TYR A 83 -43.58 -37.77 -14.09
C TYR A 83 -42.42 -38.22 -14.97
N GLY A 84 -41.79 -39.36 -14.67
CA GLY A 84 -40.68 -39.90 -15.48
C GLY A 84 -39.43 -39.04 -15.45
N VAL A 85 -39.03 -38.57 -14.26
CA VAL A 85 -37.77 -37.83 -14.04
C VAL A 85 -36.55 -38.71 -14.38
N ALA A 86 -35.45 -38.09 -14.81
CA ALA A 86 -34.23 -38.84 -15.16
C ALA A 86 -33.42 -39.29 -13.92
N ALA A 87 -33.35 -38.44 -12.90
CA ALA A 87 -32.68 -38.72 -11.63
C ALA A 87 -33.22 -37.82 -10.52
N ILE A 88 -33.05 -38.23 -9.27
CA ILE A 88 -33.44 -37.48 -8.07
C ILE A 88 -32.25 -37.42 -7.11
N ALA A 89 -31.77 -36.21 -6.84
CA ALA A 89 -30.82 -35.92 -5.78
C ALA A 89 -31.60 -35.52 -4.52
N VAL A 90 -31.52 -36.33 -3.46
CA VAL A 90 -32.21 -36.08 -2.19
C VAL A 90 -31.24 -35.44 -1.21
N ASP A 91 -31.34 -34.12 -1.06
CA ASP A 91 -30.54 -33.31 -0.13
C ASP A 91 -31.10 -33.34 1.28
N MET A 92 -31.35 -34.55 1.78
CA MET A 92 -31.95 -34.80 3.09
C MET A 92 -31.41 -36.10 3.66
N VAL A 93 -31.28 -36.12 4.98
CA VAL A 93 -30.79 -37.29 5.70
C VAL A 93 -31.82 -37.74 6.74
N PHE A 94 -31.97 -39.05 6.88
CA PHE A 94 -32.96 -39.71 7.71
C PHE A 94 -32.28 -40.58 8.79
N PRO A 95 -31.71 -39.98 9.84
CA PRO A 95 -30.94 -40.71 10.85
C PRO A 95 -31.80 -41.50 11.84
N GLU A 96 -33.07 -41.13 11.99
CA GLU A 96 -34.00 -41.73 12.95
C GLU A 96 -34.83 -42.86 12.30
N GLN A 97 -34.97 -43.97 13.03
CA GLN A 97 -35.92 -45.03 12.70
C GLN A 97 -37.36 -44.57 12.98
N ARG A 98 -38.27 -44.81 12.03
CA ARG A 98 -39.69 -44.45 12.12
C ARG A 98 -40.57 -45.53 11.48
N ALA A 99 -41.88 -45.41 11.69
CA ALA A 99 -42.84 -46.27 11.00
C ALA A 99 -42.75 -46.08 9.48
N ASN A 100 -42.92 -47.18 8.74
CA ASN A 100 -42.93 -47.23 7.27
C ASN A 100 -41.59 -46.84 6.61
N ASP A 101 -40.47 -47.01 7.31
CA ASP A 101 -39.12 -46.88 6.73
C ASP A 101 -38.89 -47.90 5.60
N ASP A 102 -39.54 -49.06 5.63
CA ASP A 102 -39.47 -50.07 4.56
C ASP A 102 -40.03 -49.56 3.24
N VAL A 103 -41.15 -48.82 3.28
CA VAL A 103 -41.77 -48.19 2.10
C VAL A 103 -40.85 -47.14 1.49
N LEU A 104 -40.23 -46.30 2.33
CA LEU A 104 -39.26 -45.31 1.85
C LEU A 104 -37.96 -45.95 1.37
N ALA A 105 -37.48 -47.01 2.05
CA ALA A 105 -36.27 -47.73 1.66
C ALA A 105 -36.38 -48.33 0.25
N GLU A 106 -37.57 -48.82 -0.13
CA GLU A 106 -37.84 -49.31 -1.49
C GLU A 106 -37.60 -48.20 -2.52
N GLN A 107 -38.12 -46.99 -2.27
CA GLN A 107 -37.96 -45.86 -3.18
C GLN A 107 -36.51 -45.32 -3.20
N LEU A 108 -35.83 -45.26 -2.05
CA LEU A 108 -34.44 -44.81 -1.97
C LEU A 108 -33.44 -45.77 -2.66
N ARG A 109 -33.83 -47.03 -2.88
CA ARG A 109 -33.01 -48.02 -3.60
C ARG A 109 -33.25 -48.01 -5.12
N ARG A 110 -34.19 -47.20 -5.62
CA ARG A 110 -34.42 -47.02 -7.05
C ARG A 110 -33.17 -46.41 -7.71
N PRO A 111 -32.81 -46.82 -8.94
CA PRO A 111 -31.58 -46.37 -9.62
C PRO A 111 -31.55 -44.86 -9.90
N GLU A 112 -32.72 -44.24 -10.03
CA GLU A 112 -32.90 -42.81 -10.22
C GLU A 112 -32.52 -42.00 -8.96
N VAL A 113 -32.60 -42.60 -7.77
CA VAL A 113 -32.47 -41.88 -6.49
C VAL A 113 -31.05 -41.93 -5.95
N THR A 114 -30.53 -40.76 -5.59
CA THR A 114 -29.26 -40.58 -4.89
C THR A 114 -29.51 -39.87 -3.57
N GLY A 115 -29.14 -40.50 -2.45
CA GLY A 115 -29.29 -39.89 -1.13
C GLY A 115 -28.05 -39.15 -0.64
N ALA A 116 -28.23 -38.37 0.43
CA ALA A 116 -27.19 -37.54 1.02
C ALA A 116 -26.45 -38.18 2.20
N VAL A 117 -25.24 -37.69 2.46
CA VAL A 117 -24.46 -37.93 3.67
C VAL A 117 -23.65 -36.68 4.03
N VAL A 118 -23.45 -36.43 5.32
CA VAL A 118 -22.63 -35.31 5.82
C VAL A 118 -21.36 -35.85 6.45
N PHE A 119 -20.22 -35.25 6.12
CA PHE A 119 -18.91 -35.53 6.67
C PHE A 119 -18.41 -34.39 7.55
N ASP A 120 -17.65 -34.73 8.60
CA ASP A 120 -16.77 -33.80 9.30
C ASP A 120 -15.38 -33.85 8.64
N LEU A 121 -15.02 -32.76 7.96
CA LEU A 121 -13.74 -32.63 7.25
C LEU A 121 -12.57 -32.33 8.20
N ASP A 122 -12.85 -31.73 9.37
CA ASP A 122 -11.82 -31.39 10.36
C ASP A 122 -11.46 -32.56 11.27
N GLN A 123 -12.25 -33.65 11.22
CA GLN A 123 -12.09 -34.86 12.04
C GLN A 123 -12.06 -34.56 13.55
N ARG A 124 -12.74 -33.49 13.99
CA ARG A 124 -12.75 -33.07 15.41
C ARG A 124 -13.62 -34.02 16.22
N ASN A 125 -14.67 -34.56 15.62
CA ASN A 125 -15.53 -35.56 16.23
C ASN A 125 -15.05 -36.97 15.88
N LEU A 126 -14.05 -37.44 16.61
CA LEU A 126 -13.47 -38.80 16.50
C LEU A 126 -14.37 -39.91 17.07
N ALA A 127 -15.63 -39.63 17.39
CA ALA A 127 -16.60 -40.69 17.63
C ALA A 127 -16.86 -41.36 16.27
N ALA A 128 -16.01 -42.32 15.91
CA ALA A 128 -16.13 -43.15 14.73
C ALA A 128 -17.45 -43.93 14.80
N LEU A 129 -18.53 -43.28 14.39
CA LEU A 129 -19.78 -43.97 14.11
C LEU A 129 -19.49 -44.83 12.90
N ASN A 130 -19.48 -46.15 13.10
CA ASN A 130 -19.32 -47.14 12.05
C ASN A 130 -20.59 -47.15 11.17
N PHE A 131 -20.73 -46.11 10.36
CA PHE A 131 -21.78 -46.01 9.38
C PHE A 131 -21.45 -46.93 8.20
N VAL A 132 -22.36 -47.86 7.90
CA VAL A 132 -22.29 -48.68 6.69
C VAL A 132 -22.92 -47.87 5.57
N LEU A 133 -22.10 -47.40 4.64
CA LEU A 133 -22.56 -46.67 3.46
C LEU A 133 -22.62 -47.63 2.26
N PRO A 134 -23.51 -47.41 1.27
CA PRO A 134 -23.63 -48.23 0.05
C PRO A 134 -22.31 -48.31 -0.75
N PRO A 135 -22.15 -49.13 -1.80
CA PRO A 135 -20.91 -49.13 -2.59
C PRO A 135 -20.55 -47.72 -3.12
N ALA A 136 -19.26 -47.40 -3.12
CA ALA A 136 -18.75 -46.13 -3.64
C ALA A 136 -18.44 -46.22 -5.14
N VAL A 137 -18.47 -45.08 -5.83
CA VAL A 137 -17.93 -44.98 -7.20
C VAL A 137 -16.41 -45.20 -7.12
N PRO A 138 -15.82 -46.10 -7.93
CA PRO A 138 -14.38 -46.34 -7.89
C PRO A 138 -13.58 -45.08 -8.23
N VAL A 139 -12.71 -44.66 -7.30
CA VAL A 139 -11.82 -43.51 -7.49
C VAL A 139 -10.38 -44.02 -7.63
N ARG A 140 -9.79 -43.81 -8.81
CA ARG A 140 -8.35 -43.97 -9.04
C ARG A 140 -7.70 -42.61 -8.95
N ALA A 141 -6.58 -42.53 -8.24
CA ALA A 141 -5.85 -41.28 -8.07
C ALA A 141 -4.36 -41.54 -8.27
N GLU A 142 -3.72 -40.69 -9.06
CA GLU A 142 -2.27 -40.73 -9.26
C GLU A 142 -1.50 -40.51 -7.95
N PRO A 143 -0.25 -41.00 -7.83
CA PRO A 143 0.59 -40.73 -6.68
C PRO A 143 0.74 -39.22 -6.42
N GLY A 144 0.45 -38.81 -5.19
CA GLY A 144 0.52 -37.40 -4.77
C GLY A 144 -0.76 -36.60 -4.98
N ALA A 145 -1.83 -37.21 -5.49
CA ALA A 145 -3.15 -36.58 -5.60
C ALA A 145 -3.70 -36.18 -4.22
N PRO A 146 -4.28 -34.97 -4.08
CA PRO A 146 -4.88 -34.51 -2.85
C PRO A 146 -6.09 -35.36 -2.51
N LYS A 147 -6.22 -35.72 -1.24
CA LYS A 147 -7.38 -36.45 -0.72
C LYS A 147 -8.00 -35.64 0.39
N VAL A 148 -9.16 -35.06 0.13
CA VAL A 148 -9.97 -34.44 1.17
C VAL A 148 -10.49 -35.54 2.06
N ARG A 149 -10.00 -35.60 3.29
CA ARG A 149 -10.39 -36.63 4.26
C ARG A 149 -11.58 -36.16 5.06
N GLY A 150 -12.49 -37.07 5.36
CA GLY A 150 -13.62 -36.78 6.24
C GLY A 150 -14.15 -38.04 6.91
N VAL A 151 -14.81 -37.84 8.05
CA VAL A 151 -15.53 -38.90 8.78
C VAL A 151 -17.04 -38.64 8.62
N PRO A 152 -17.85 -39.62 8.21
CA PRO A 152 -19.29 -39.42 8.11
C PRO A 152 -19.87 -39.16 9.51
N VAL A 153 -20.68 -38.11 9.64
CA VAL A 153 -21.28 -37.66 10.91
C VAL A 153 -22.81 -37.68 10.89
N VAL A 154 -23.43 -37.49 9.74
CA VAL A 154 -24.89 -37.59 9.57
C VAL A 154 -25.19 -38.42 8.33
N THR A 155 -25.91 -39.54 8.51
CA THR A 155 -26.32 -40.45 7.43
C THR A 155 -27.69 -41.06 7.72
N ASN A 156 -28.29 -41.70 6.70
CA ASN A 156 -29.48 -42.50 6.89
C ASN A 156 -29.17 -43.68 7.81
N HIS A 157 -30.10 -44.04 8.69
CA HIS A 157 -29.92 -45.26 9.48
C HIS A 157 -29.91 -46.50 8.58
N ALA A 158 -29.38 -47.61 9.09
CA ALA A 158 -29.11 -48.83 8.32
C ALA A 158 -30.30 -49.40 7.51
N GLY A 159 -31.54 -49.13 7.92
CA GLY A 159 -32.75 -49.58 7.23
C GLY A 159 -33.10 -48.74 5.98
N LEU A 160 -32.65 -47.49 5.93
CA LEU A 160 -32.95 -46.49 4.89
C LEU A 160 -31.74 -46.17 4.00
N LEU A 161 -30.77 -47.08 3.90
CA LEU A 161 -29.62 -46.87 3.03
C LEU A 161 -30.06 -46.81 1.56
N PRO A 162 -29.79 -45.70 0.85
CA PRO A 162 -30.10 -45.58 -0.57
C PRO A 162 -29.26 -46.53 -1.44
N GLY A 163 -29.67 -46.75 -2.68
CA GLY A 163 -28.85 -47.50 -3.65
C GLY A 163 -27.54 -46.77 -3.99
N ARG A 164 -27.57 -45.44 -3.96
CA ARG A 164 -26.43 -44.55 -4.24
C ARG A 164 -26.41 -43.38 -3.25
N VAL A 165 -25.22 -43.01 -2.79
CA VAL A 165 -25.04 -41.90 -1.84
C VAL A 165 -23.94 -40.96 -2.32
N GLY A 166 -24.21 -39.66 -2.24
CA GLY A 166 -23.23 -38.60 -2.40
C GLY A 166 -23.23 -37.66 -1.21
N HIS A 167 -22.12 -36.97 -0.95
CA HIS A 167 -22.03 -36.07 0.20
C HIS A 167 -22.52 -34.66 -0.10
N ILE A 168 -23.09 -34.02 0.93
CA ILE A 168 -23.61 -32.64 0.88
C ILE A 168 -22.76 -31.69 1.73
N THR A 169 -21.51 -32.08 2.01
CA THR A 169 -20.62 -31.35 2.92
C THR A 169 -19.97 -30.14 2.25
N PRO A 170 -20.33 -28.90 2.63
CA PRO A 170 -19.70 -27.70 2.09
C PRO A 170 -18.36 -27.39 2.78
N ILE A 171 -17.55 -26.54 2.16
CA ILE A 171 -16.44 -25.87 2.82
C ILE A 171 -16.84 -24.40 3.01
N PHE A 172 -16.93 -23.98 4.27
CA PHE A 172 -17.19 -22.59 4.62
C PHE A 172 -15.88 -21.80 4.63
N ASP A 173 -15.79 -20.76 3.80
CA ASP A 173 -14.69 -19.81 3.88
C ASP A 173 -14.81 -18.94 5.15
N SER A 174 -13.80 -18.11 5.43
CA SER A 174 -13.73 -17.34 6.68
C SER A 174 -14.86 -16.33 6.91
N ASP A 175 -15.63 -16.03 5.86
CA ASP A 175 -16.82 -15.16 5.88
C ASP A 175 -18.14 -15.96 5.86
N GLY A 176 -18.08 -17.29 5.96
CA GLY A 176 -19.23 -18.18 5.99
C GLY A 176 -19.82 -18.50 4.62
N ALA A 177 -19.26 -17.98 3.52
CA ALA A 177 -19.75 -18.30 2.19
C ALA A 177 -19.16 -19.62 1.66
N VAL A 178 -19.98 -20.35 0.90
CA VAL A 178 -19.62 -21.60 0.25
C VAL A 178 -19.16 -21.30 -1.17
N ARG A 179 -17.84 -21.27 -1.40
CA ARG A 179 -17.26 -21.06 -2.76
C ARG A 179 -16.66 -22.32 -3.35
N ARG A 180 -16.36 -23.28 -2.47
CA ARG A 180 -15.66 -24.52 -2.79
C ARG A 180 -16.35 -25.69 -2.14
N LEU A 181 -16.27 -26.82 -2.83
CA LEU A 181 -16.83 -28.08 -2.36
C LEU A 181 -15.86 -29.20 -2.77
N PRO A 182 -15.60 -30.20 -1.92
CA PRO A 182 -14.79 -31.34 -2.35
C PRO A 182 -15.59 -32.16 -3.37
N PRO A 183 -15.09 -32.42 -4.59
CA PRO A 183 -15.80 -33.29 -5.53
C PRO A 183 -15.95 -34.71 -4.97
N VAL A 184 -15.01 -35.11 -4.11
CA VAL A 184 -14.91 -36.42 -3.49
C VAL A 184 -14.34 -36.27 -2.07
N VAL A 185 -14.98 -36.90 -1.08
CA VAL A 185 -14.47 -37.02 0.29
C VAL A 185 -14.05 -38.47 0.57
N CYS A 186 -12.81 -38.66 0.99
CA CYS A 186 -12.25 -39.98 1.28
C CYS A 186 -12.24 -40.31 2.77
N SER A 187 -12.86 -41.42 3.12
CA SER A 187 -12.72 -42.09 4.41
C SER A 187 -11.50 -43.03 4.41
N THR A 188 -11.29 -43.77 5.50
CA THR A 188 -10.20 -44.76 5.61
C THR A 188 -10.31 -45.91 4.61
N SER A 189 -11.53 -46.32 4.21
CA SER A 189 -11.75 -47.44 3.30
C SER A 189 -12.12 -46.99 1.89
N ASP A 190 -12.94 -45.95 1.74
CA ASP A 190 -13.57 -45.59 0.47
C ASP A 190 -13.74 -44.08 0.29
N CYS A 191 -13.92 -43.65 -0.96
CA CYS A 191 -14.14 -42.27 -1.34
C CYS A 191 -15.58 -42.04 -1.85
N ARG A 192 -16.21 -40.95 -1.43
CA ARG A 192 -17.60 -40.61 -1.77
C ARG A 192 -17.64 -39.37 -2.65
N PRO A 193 -18.28 -39.42 -3.83
CA PRO A 193 -18.51 -38.22 -4.63
C PRO A 193 -19.50 -37.28 -3.93
N SER A 194 -19.49 -36.01 -4.33
CA SER A 194 -20.53 -35.04 -3.92
C SER A 194 -21.91 -35.48 -4.41
N LEU A 195 -22.99 -34.99 -3.80
CA LEU A 195 -24.37 -35.36 -4.18
C LEU A 195 -24.62 -35.13 -5.68
N ALA A 196 -24.18 -33.99 -6.22
CA ALA A 196 -24.28 -33.68 -7.64
C ALA A 196 -23.50 -34.68 -8.52
N LEU A 197 -22.23 -34.94 -8.16
CA LEU A 197 -21.39 -35.87 -8.92
C LEU A 197 -21.90 -37.32 -8.85
N ALA A 198 -22.43 -37.74 -7.70
CA ALA A 198 -23.06 -39.04 -7.49
C ALA A 198 -24.33 -39.20 -8.33
N THR A 199 -25.15 -38.16 -8.39
CA THR A 199 -26.39 -38.15 -9.18
C THR A 199 -26.07 -38.23 -10.67
N PHE A 200 -25.12 -37.43 -11.14
CA PHE A 200 -24.65 -37.47 -12.54
C PHE A 200 -24.02 -38.83 -12.90
N ALA A 201 -23.16 -39.37 -12.03
CA ALA A 201 -22.59 -40.71 -12.20
C ALA A 201 -23.69 -41.79 -12.29
N GLY A 202 -24.81 -41.57 -11.62
CA GLY A 202 -25.96 -42.46 -11.65
C GLY A 202 -26.73 -42.54 -12.96
N MET A 203 -26.56 -41.53 -13.82
CA MET A 203 -27.18 -41.46 -15.14
C MET A 203 -26.32 -42.15 -16.22
N VAL A 204 -25.17 -42.70 -15.81
CA VAL A 204 -24.15 -43.28 -16.69
C VAL A 204 -23.92 -44.74 -16.30
N ASP A 205 -23.74 -45.61 -17.29
CA ASP A 205 -23.37 -47.00 -17.05
C ASP A 205 -21.90 -47.13 -16.60
N SER A 206 -21.68 -47.76 -15.45
CA SER A 206 -20.36 -48.09 -14.87
C SER A 206 -19.35 -46.92 -14.86
N PRO A 207 -19.64 -45.82 -14.14
CA PRO A 207 -18.75 -44.67 -14.07
C PRO A 207 -17.49 -44.98 -13.25
N ARG A 208 -16.34 -44.47 -13.69
CA ARG A 208 -15.08 -44.46 -12.94
C ARG A 208 -14.55 -43.04 -12.84
N LEU A 209 -14.01 -42.71 -11.67
CA LEU A 209 -13.38 -41.41 -11.43
C LEU A 209 -11.86 -41.58 -11.45
N ASN A 210 -11.17 -40.82 -12.32
CA ASN A 210 -9.72 -40.82 -12.41
C ASN A 210 -9.17 -39.43 -12.10
N MET A 211 -8.37 -39.32 -11.04
CA MET A 211 -7.73 -38.08 -10.62
C MET A 211 -6.26 -38.06 -11.05
N GLN A 212 -5.91 -37.08 -11.88
CA GLN A 212 -4.59 -36.92 -12.48
C GLN A 212 -4.12 -35.47 -12.40
N ARG A 213 -2.84 -35.21 -12.63
CA ARG A 213 -2.35 -33.82 -12.71
C ARG A 213 -2.84 -33.14 -13.98
N GLY A 214 -3.18 -31.86 -13.86
CA GLY A 214 -3.50 -31.02 -15.02
C GLY A 214 -2.28 -30.89 -15.95
N ALA A 215 -2.54 -30.90 -17.26
CA ALA A 215 -1.50 -30.87 -18.29
C ALA A 215 -1.43 -29.50 -18.99
N GLY A 216 -0.31 -28.79 -18.83
CA GLY A 216 -0.02 -27.53 -19.53
C GLY A 216 0.07 -26.31 -18.61
N PRO A 217 0.52 -25.15 -19.12
CA PRO A 217 0.88 -23.99 -18.31
C PRO A 217 -0.32 -23.29 -17.66
N PHE A 218 -1.52 -23.45 -18.22
CA PHE A 218 -2.76 -22.88 -17.73
C PHE A 218 -3.72 -23.94 -17.20
N ALA A 219 -3.26 -25.17 -16.99
CA ALA A 219 -4.11 -26.22 -16.45
C ALA A 219 -4.43 -25.95 -14.96
N PRO A 220 -5.51 -26.53 -14.41
CA PRO A 220 -5.68 -26.64 -12.97
C PRO A 220 -4.55 -27.50 -12.36
N ALA A 221 -4.44 -27.51 -11.03
CA ALA A 221 -3.44 -28.33 -10.35
C ALA A 221 -3.71 -29.83 -10.52
N TRP A 222 -4.99 -30.19 -10.44
CA TRP A 222 -5.47 -31.55 -10.59
C TRP A 222 -6.73 -31.56 -11.45
N GLU A 223 -7.00 -32.67 -12.10
CA GLU A 223 -8.20 -32.90 -12.90
C GLU A 223 -8.83 -34.22 -12.45
N LEU A 224 -10.15 -34.20 -12.25
CA LEU A 224 -10.94 -35.39 -11.98
C LEU A 224 -11.80 -35.70 -13.19
N ALA A 225 -11.38 -36.69 -13.98
CA ALA A 225 -12.12 -37.15 -15.14
C ALA A 225 -13.11 -38.25 -14.74
N MET A 226 -14.37 -38.11 -15.13
CA MET A 226 -15.33 -39.21 -15.13
C MET A 226 -15.26 -39.93 -16.48
N GLN A 227 -15.05 -41.24 -16.43
CA GLN A 227 -14.90 -42.08 -17.60
C GLN A 227 -15.89 -43.25 -17.55
N THR A 228 -16.36 -43.69 -18.72
CA THR A 228 -17.05 -44.97 -18.86
C THR A 228 -16.06 -46.13 -18.77
N ASP A 229 -16.56 -47.36 -18.62
CA ASP A 229 -15.72 -48.56 -18.62
C ASP A 229 -14.85 -48.71 -19.89
N ASP A 230 -15.34 -48.19 -21.03
CA ASP A 230 -14.64 -48.17 -22.32
C ASP A 230 -13.53 -47.09 -22.40
N GLY A 231 -13.36 -46.28 -21.34
CA GLY A 231 -12.34 -45.24 -21.23
C GLY A 231 -12.71 -43.91 -21.87
N ALA A 232 -13.95 -43.73 -22.35
CA ALA A 232 -14.41 -42.46 -22.88
C ALA A 232 -14.62 -41.46 -21.74
N THR A 233 -13.95 -40.31 -21.81
CA THR A 233 -14.13 -39.22 -20.84
C THR A 233 -15.43 -38.50 -21.10
N LEU A 234 -16.30 -38.46 -20.10
CA LEU A 234 -17.60 -37.80 -20.14
C LEU A 234 -17.50 -36.34 -19.70
N VAL A 235 -16.81 -36.10 -18.58
CA VAL A 235 -16.62 -34.77 -18.01
C VAL A 235 -15.32 -34.73 -17.22
N THR A 236 -14.66 -33.57 -17.21
CA THR A 236 -13.44 -33.33 -16.44
C THR A 236 -13.66 -32.16 -15.50
N LEU A 237 -13.48 -32.40 -14.20
CA LEU A 237 -13.60 -31.37 -13.17
C LEU A 237 -12.21 -30.82 -12.83
N PRO A 238 -11.97 -29.51 -12.97
CA PRO A 238 -10.73 -28.89 -12.56
C PRO A 238 -10.69 -28.72 -11.04
N LEU A 239 -9.58 -29.14 -10.43
CA LEU A 239 -9.38 -29.14 -8.98
C LEU A 239 -8.21 -28.25 -8.56
N GLY A 240 -8.38 -27.61 -7.41
CA GLY A 240 -7.33 -26.87 -6.74
C GLY A 240 -6.23 -27.76 -6.18
N ILE A 241 -5.18 -27.13 -5.64
CA ILE A 241 -4.05 -27.82 -4.98
C ILE A 241 -4.51 -28.62 -3.75
N ASP A 242 -5.60 -28.19 -3.12
CA ASP A 242 -6.24 -28.84 -1.97
C ASP A 242 -7.21 -29.97 -2.36
N GLY A 243 -7.40 -30.23 -3.66
CA GLY A 243 -8.32 -31.24 -4.16
C GLY A 243 -9.80 -30.82 -4.12
N THR A 244 -10.07 -29.53 -3.90
CA THR A 244 -11.43 -28.97 -3.94
C THR A 244 -11.77 -28.45 -5.34
N MET A 245 -13.06 -28.42 -5.68
CA MET A 245 -13.54 -27.72 -6.87
C MET A 245 -14.19 -26.41 -6.48
N ILE A 246 -14.13 -25.42 -7.37
CA ILE A 246 -14.86 -24.16 -7.23
C ILE A 246 -16.29 -24.40 -7.72
N VAL A 247 -17.27 -23.94 -6.93
CA VAL A 247 -18.67 -24.00 -7.33
C VAL A 247 -18.92 -22.97 -8.44
N PRO A 248 -19.36 -23.38 -9.64
CA PRO A 248 -19.48 -22.49 -10.80
C PRO A 248 -20.81 -21.74 -10.77
N TYR A 249 -20.93 -20.75 -9.89
CA TYR A 249 -22.13 -19.92 -9.79
C TYR A 249 -22.40 -19.14 -11.09
N ARG A 250 -23.49 -19.50 -11.78
CA ARG A 250 -23.88 -18.95 -13.08
C ARG A 250 -25.33 -18.50 -13.12
N HIS A 251 -26.15 -19.02 -12.23
CA HIS A 251 -27.59 -18.85 -12.24
C HIS A 251 -28.02 -18.01 -11.05
N ALA A 252 -28.82 -16.98 -11.29
CA ALA A 252 -29.54 -16.30 -10.22
C ALA A 252 -30.63 -17.23 -9.66
N ARG A 253 -31.17 -16.89 -8.47
CA ARG A 253 -32.24 -17.69 -7.86
C ARG A 253 -33.45 -17.86 -8.79
N ASP A 254 -33.78 -16.82 -9.55
CA ASP A 254 -34.92 -16.81 -10.48
C ASP A 254 -34.68 -17.62 -11.77
N ASP A 255 -33.44 -18.04 -12.05
CA ASP A 255 -33.13 -18.89 -13.20
C ASP A 255 -33.48 -20.37 -12.94
N TRP A 256 -33.69 -20.75 -11.67
CA TRP A 256 -34.05 -22.11 -11.28
C TRP A 256 -35.56 -22.31 -11.31
N THR A 257 -36.01 -23.34 -12.02
CA THR A 257 -37.40 -23.78 -11.92
C THR A 257 -37.61 -24.49 -10.58
N SER A 258 -38.40 -23.88 -9.69
CA SER A 258 -38.79 -24.49 -8.41
C SER A 258 -40.26 -24.92 -8.43
N VAL A 259 -40.51 -26.15 -8.00
CA VAL A 259 -41.84 -26.75 -7.87
C VAL A 259 -42.01 -27.22 -6.42
N SER A 260 -43.03 -26.71 -5.76
CA SER A 260 -43.36 -27.12 -4.39
C SER A 260 -43.71 -28.61 -4.32
N ALA A 261 -43.21 -29.30 -3.30
CA ALA A 261 -43.44 -30.71 -3.06
C ALA A 261 -44.94 -31.05 -2.91
N THR A 262 -45.75 -30.16 -2.33
CA THR A 262 -47.21 -30.35 -2.23
C THR A 262 -47.88 -30.41 -3.61
N ASP A 263 -47.42 -29.62 -4.58
CA ASP A 263 -48.02 -29.59 -5.92
C ASP A 263 -47.70 -30.90 -6.67
N VAL A 264 -46.49 -31.43 -6.51
CA VAL A 264 -46.12 -32.74 -7.05
C VAL A 264 -46.99 -33.86 -6.44
N LEU A 265 -47.20 -33.85 -5.12
CA LEU A 265 -48.07 -34.81 -4.43
C LEU A 265 -49.54 -34.74 -4.88
N GLN A 266 -49.97 -33.59 -5.39
CA GLN A 266 -51.32 -33.34 -5.88
C GLN A 266 -51.43 -33.45 -7.41
N HIS A 267 -50.37 -33.89 -8.10
CA HIS A 267 -50.30 -34.04 -9.56
C HIS A 267 -50.64 -32.76 -10.34
N LYS A 268 -50.29 -31.59 -9.77
CA LYS A 268 -50.57 -30.28 -10.39
C LYS A 268 -49.58 -29.83 -11.46
N PRO A 269 -48.25 -30.03 -11.30
CA PRO A 269 -47.28 -29.60 -12.31
C PRO A 269 -47.56 -30.22 -13.68
N ASP A 270 -47.35 -29.44 -14.75
CA ASP A 270 -47.40 -29.97 -16.11
C ASP A 270 -46.33 -31.07 -16.26
N PRO A 271 -46.70 -32.30 -16.67
CA PRO A 271 -45.75 -33.37 -16.89
C PRO A 271 -44.59 -33.00 -17.82
N ALA A 272 -44.79 -32.08 -18.76
CA ALA A 272 -43.71 -31.61 -19.64
C ALA A 272 -42.55 -30.92 -18.88
N VAL A 273 -42.80 -30.35 -17.70
CA VAL A 273 -41.78 -29.67 -16.88
C VAL A 273 -40.88 -30.65 -16.14
N LEU A 274 -41.41 -31.81 -15.74
CA LEU A 274 -40.69 -32.79 -14.92
C LEU A 274 -40.20 -34.03 -15.69
N LYS A 275 -40.64 -34.20 -16.95
CA LYS A 275 -40.27 -35.38 -17.73
C LYS A 275 -38.82 -35.33 -18.20
N GLY A 276 -38.03 -36.33 -17.82
CA GLY A 276 -36.63 -36.48 -18.24
C GLY A 276 -35.66 -35.44 -17.66
N VAL A 277 -36.11 -34.60 -16.72
CA VAL A 277 -35.24 -33.64 -16.02
C VAL A 277 -34.60 -34.28 -14.80
N VAL A 278 -33.51 -33.69 -14.30
CA VAL A 278 -32.94 -34.09 -13.03
C VAL A 278 -33.56 -33.24 -11.91
N VAL A 279 -34.07 -33.91 -10.89
CA VAL A 279 -34.73 -33.26 -9.76
C VAL A 279 -33.77 -33.15 -8.58
N LEU A 280 -33.65 -31.96 -8.01
CA LEU A 280 -33.05 -31.77 -6.69
C LEU A 280 -34.17 -31.60 -5.66
N MET A 281 -34.25 -32.54 -4.74
CA MET A 281 -35.22 -32.52 -3.65
C MET A 281 -34.54 -31.97 -2.40
N GLY A 282 -35.01 -30.84 -1.90
CA GLY A 282 -34.45 -30.20 -0.70
C GLY A 282 -35.49 -29.37 0.05
N ALA A 283 -35.03 -28.71 1.11
CA ALA A 283 -35.86 -27.88 1.97
C ALA A 283 -35.43 -26.41 1.86
N THR A 284 -36.31 -25.53 1.41
CA THR A 284 -36.05 -24.08 1.44
C THR A 284 -36.87 -23.32 2.47
N ALA A 285 -37.82 -23.98 3.14
CA ALA A 285 -38.58 -23.34 4.21
C ALA A 285 -37.62 -22.82 5.31
N LEU A 286 -37.78 -21.54 5.69
CA LEU A 286 -36.90 -20.85 6.63
C LEU A 286 -36.72 -21.59 7.97
N GLY A 287 -37.78 -22.29 8.42
CA GLY A 287 -37.76 -23.07 9.67
C GLY A 287 -36.91 -24.34 9.62
N LEU A 288 -36.49 -24.80 8.44
CA LEU A 288 -35.69 -26.01 8.25
C LEU A 288 -34.17 -25.74 8.27
N SER A 289 -33.77 -24.46 8.42
CA SER A 289 -32.42 -24.00 8.77
C SER A 289 -31.29 -24.38 7.81
N ASP A 290 -31.59 -24.68 6.54
CA ASP A 290 -30.60 -24.96 5.50
C ASP A 290 -30.29 -23.71 4.64
N VAL A 291 -29.90 -22.62 5.32
CA VAL A 291 -29.54 -21.35 4.69
C VAL A 291 -28.03 -21.15 4.76
N ILE A 292 -27.42 -20.93 3.60
CA ILE A 292 -25.99 -20.68 3.44
C ILE A 292 -25.73 -19.33 2.76
N ALA A 293 -24.52 -18.80 2.95
CA ALA A 293 -24.04 -17.68 2.15
C ALA A 293 -23.33 -18.21 0.89
N THR A 294 -23.52 -17.52 -0.23
CA THR A 294 -22.86 -17.82 -1.51
C THR A 294 -22.25 -16.54 -2.09
N PRO A 295 -21.41 -16.64 -3.13
CA PRO A 295 -20.98 -15.47 -3.90
C PRO A 295 -22.14 -14.62 -4.40
N LEU A 296 -23.34 -15.18 -4.62
CA LEU A 296 -24.49 -14.45 -5.15
C LEU A 296 -25.22 -13.63 -4.08
N GLY A 297 -25.26 -14.13 -2.84
CA GLY A 297 -25.93 -13.43 -1.75
C GLY A 297 -25.78 -14.15 -0.41
N PRO A 298 -26.15 -13.47 0.69
CA PRO A 298 -26.02 -14.02 2.04
C PRO A 298 -27.11 -15.04 2.41
N VAL A 299 -28.14 -15.21 1.58
CA VAL A 299 -29.29 -16.09 1.82
C VAL A 299 -29.53 -16.91 0.56
N ALA A 300 -29.05 -18.15 0.57
CA ALA A 300 -29.24 -19.14 -0.47
C ALA A 300 -29.60 -20.49 0.19
N ALA A 301 -30.35 -21.34 -0.51
CA ALA A 301 -30.63 -22.68 -0.01
C ALA A 301 -29.36 -23.57 -0.08
N GLY A 302 -29.16 -24.46 0.90
CA GLY A 302 -28.03 -25.39 0.95
C GLY A 302 -27.90 -26.31 -0.28
N LEU A 303 -29.01 -26.55 -0.98
CA LEU A 303 -29.07 -27.30 -2.23
C LEU A 303 -28.55 -26.55 -3.47
N GLU A 304 -28.49 -25.21 -3.45
CA GLU A 304 -28.10 -24.40 -4.63
C GLU A 304 -26.69 -24.70 -5.15
N PRO A 305 -25.64 -24.84 -4.31
CA PRO A 305 -24.34 -25.28 -4.77
C PRO A 305 -24.39 -26.61 -5.53
N HIS A 306 -25.24 -27.55 -5.10
CA HIS A 306 -25.40 -28.83 -5.79
C HIS A 306 -26.11 -28.66 -7.14
N ALA A 307 -27.09 -27.76 -7.24
CA ALA A 307 -27.73 -27.42 -8.51
C ALA A 307 -26.72 -26.82 -9.50
N GLU A 308 -25.89 -25.88 -9.06
CA GLU A 308 -24.84 -25.24 -9.88
C GLU A 308 -23.78 -26.25 -10.35
N ILE A 309 -23.32 -27.13 -9.46
CA ILE A 309 -22.38 -28.20 -9.82
C ILE A 309 -23.00 -29.13 -10.86
N LEU A 310 -24.27 -29.50 -10.68
CA LEU A 310 -24.94 -30.45 -11.58
C LEU A 310 -25.21 -29.84 -12.95
N SER A 311 -25.58 -28.56 -13.02
CA SER A 311 -25.68 -27.81 -14.28
C SER A 311 -24.33 -27.77 -15.00
N ALA A 312 -23.25 -27.46 -14.28
CA ALA A 312 -21.91 -27.46 -14.84
C ALA A 312 -21.40 -28.85 -15.25
N LEU A 313 -21.82 -29.93 -14.58
CA LEU A 313 -21.53 -31.31 -15.01
C LEU A 313 -22.21 -31.64 -16.34
N LEU A 314 -23.42 -31.14 -16.58
CA LEU A 314 -24.15 -31.32 -17.84
C LEU A 314 -23.52 -30.51 -18.99
N ASP A 315 -22.96 -29.34 -18.69
CA ASP A 315 -22.32 -28.46 -19.69
C ASP A 315 -20.82 -28.75 -19.89
N GLY A 316 -20.18 -29.43 -18.95
CA GLY A 316 -18.73 -29.60 -18.89
C GLY A 316 -17.98 -28.29 -18.61
N ASP A 317 -18.63 -27.33 -17.95
CA ASP A 317 -18.17 -25.94 -17.89
C ASP A 317 -17.85 -25.46 -16.47
N PHE A 318 -16.61 -25.65 -16.04
CA PHE A 318 -16.14 -25.36 -14.69
C PHE A 318 -15.14 -24.20 -14.63
N SER A 319 -15.33 -23.32 -13.64
CA SER A 319 -14.35 -22.28 -13.31
C SER A 319 -13.18 -22.84 -12.50
N TYR A 320 -11.97 -22.39 -12.78
CA TYR A 320 -10.78 -22.87 -12.08
C TYR A 320 -9.66 -21.82 -11.95
N VAL A 321 -8.71 -22.13 -11.08
CA VAL A 321 -7.50 -21.33 -10.85
C VAL A 321 -6.28 -22.13 -11.34
N PRO A 322 -5.40 -21.56 -12.16
CA PRO A 322 -4.21 -22.26 -12.64
C PRO A 322 -3.18 -22.48 -11.51
N TYR A 323 -2.48 -23.62 -11.53
CA TYR A 323 -1.55 -24.02 -10.45
C TYR A 323 -0.31 -23.14 -10.31
N TRP A 324 0.03 -22.39 -11.36
CA TRP A 324 1.11 -21.42 -11.41
C TRP A 324 0.62 -19.98 -11.17
N GLY A 325 -0.39 -19.78 -10.33
CA GLY A 325 -0.98 -18.46 -10.06
C GLY A 325 0.05 -17.37 -9.78
N ILE A 326 0.98 -17.60 -8.85
CA ILE A 326 1.97 -16.57 -8.44
C ILE A 326 2.93 -16.19 -9.58
N THR A 327 3.41 -17.16 -10.36
CA THR A 327 4.31 -16.87 -11.49
C THR A 327 3.57 -16.20 -12.63
N LEU A 328 2.31 -16.60 -12.87
CA LEU A 328 1.41 -15.95 -13.81
C LEU A 328 1.16 -14.49 -13.40
N ASP A 329 0.93 -14.22 -12.12
CA ASP A 329 0.73 -12.86 -11.60
C ASP A 329 1.97 -11.99 -11.86
N GLY A 330 3.17 -12.53 -11.64
CA GLY A 330 4.42 -11.83 -11.96
C GLY A 330 4.53 -11.47 -13.45
N VAL A 331 4.17 -12.40 -14.34
CA VAL A 331 4.15 -12.18 -15.79
C VAL A 331 3.11 -11.11 -16.17
N LEU A 332 1.93 -11.14 -15.54
CA LEU A 332 0.85 -10.17 -15.77
C LEU A 332 1.19 -8.76 -15.24
N LEU A 333 1.97 -8.65 -14.17
CA LEU A 333 2.42 -7.37 -13.60
C LEU A 333 3.57 -6.72 -14.39
N LEU A 334 4.40 -7.54 -15.05
CA LEU A 334 5.58 -7.07 -15.79
C LEU A 334 5.29 -5.98 -16.85
N PRO A 335 4.27 -6.08 -17.73
CA PRO A 335 3.97 -5.02 -18.68
C PRO A 335 3.60 -3.69 -18.00
N PHE A 336 2.87 -3.75 -16.87
CA PHE A 336 2.52 -2.54 -16.11
C PHE A 336 3.75 -1.91 -15.46
N ALA A 337 4.66 -2.73 -14.91
CA ALA A 337 5.92 -2.27 -14.36
C ALA A 337 6.80 -1.62 -15.44
N LEU A 338 6.90 -2.22 -16.62
CA LEU A 338 7.63 -1.66 -17.76
C LEU A 338 7.01 -0.35 -18.25
N LEU A 339 5.69 -0.27 -18.32
CA LEU A 339 4.98 0.95 -18.68
C LEU A 339 5.27 2.07 -17.67
N LEU A 340 5.25 1.78 -16.36
CA LEU A 340 5.62 2.77 -15.35
C LEU A 340 7.09 3.18 -15.49
N ALA A 341 8.00 2.24 -15.70
CA ALA A 341 9.42 2.50 -15.94
C ALA A 341 9.65 3.42 -17.15
N PHE A 342 8.90 3.20 -18.23
CA PHE A 342 8.92 4.03 -19.42
C PHE A 342 8.39 5.45 -19.15
N LEU A 343 7.25 5.56 -18.47
CA LEU A 343 6.64 6.84 -18.10
C LEU A 343 7.53 7.65 -17.16
N LEU A 344 8.23 6.99 -16.23
CA LEU A 344 9.23 7.61 -15.34
C LEU A 344 10.42 8.20 -16.10
N GLY A 345 10.76 7.65 -17.27
CA GLY A 345 11.83 8.14 -18.13
C GLY A 345 11.46 9.37 -18.96
N HIS A 346 10.15 9.64 -19.15
CA HIS A 346 9.66 10.73 -20.00
C HIS A 346 9.00 11.88 -19.21
N ALA A 347 8.57 11.63 -17.97
CA ALA A 347 7.99 12.65 -17.10
C ALA A 347 9.09 13.30 -16.23
N ASP A 348 9.70 14.38 -16.72
CA ASP A 348 10.77 15.07 -15.98
C ASP A 348 10.24 16.05 -14.92
N LYS A 349 9.08 16.67 -15.17
CA LYS A 349 8.52 17.69 -14.27
C LYS A 349 7.64 17.07 -13.18
N PRO A 350 7.67 17.59 -11.94
CA PRO A 350 6.84 17.08 -10.84
C PRO A 350 5.33 17.18 -11.14
N VAL A 351 4.90 18.24 -11.83
CA VAL A 351 3.50 18.43 -12.24
C VAL A 351 3.04 17.36 -13.23
N GLN A 352 3.91 16.95 -14.17
CA GLN A 352 3.59 15.88 -15.10
C GLN A 352 3.40 14.55 -14.36
N ARG A 353 4.28 14.26 -13.38
CA ARG A 353 4.19 13.04 -12.57
C ARG A 353 2.94 12.97 -11.72
N ALA A 354 2.48 14.11 -11.19
CA ALA A 354 1.24 14.20 -10.42
C ALA A 354 0.00 13.79 -11.23
N VAL A 355 0.04 13.92 -12.56
CA VAL A 355 -1.03 13.46 -13.46
C VAL A 355 -0.78 12.05 -13.97
N VAL A 356 0.47 11.74 -14.34
CA VAL A 356 0.85 10.46 -14.93
C VAL A 356 0.68 9.29 -13.97
N PHE A 357 1.00 9.45 -12.68
CA PHE A 357 0.90 8.33 -11.73
C PHE A 357 -0.55 7.92 -11.43
N PRO A 358 -1.49 8.84 -11.12
CA PRO A 358 -2.89 8.46 -10.99
C PRO A 358 -3.47 7.90 -12.29
N ALA A 359 -3.11 8.48 -13.45
CA ALA A 359 -3.57 7.97 -14.74
C ALA A 359 -3.08 6.54 -15.01
N TRP A 360 -1.80 6.26 -14.73
CA TRP A 360 -1.22 4.91 -14.84
C TRP A 360 -1.86 3.92 -13.85
N LEU A 361 -2.12 4.35 -12.61
CA LEU A 361 -2.79 3.54 -11.61
C LEU A 361 -4.20 3.14 -12.07
N LEU A 362 -5.00 4.11 -12.50
CA LEU A 362 -6.36 3.87 -13.02
C LEU A 362 -6.34 2.99 -14.27
N PHE A 363 -5.40 3.23 -15.19
CA PHE A 363 -5.22 2.40 -16.38
C PHE A 363 -4.89 0.95 -16.02
N THR A 364 -3.98 0.74 -15.07
CA THR A 364 -3.57 -0.60 -14.62
C THR A 364 -4.74 -1.35 -14.00
N TRP A 365 -5.52 -0.71 -13.11
CA TRP A 365 -6.69 -1.34 -12.53
C TRP A 365 -7.82 -1.59 -13.54
N GLY A 366 -8.12 -0.63 -14.42
CA GLY A 366 -9.17 -0.80 -15.43
C GLY A 366 -8.84 -1.91 -16.43
N SER A 367 -7.59 -1.96 -16.92
CA SER A 367 -7.16 -3.02 -17.83
C SER A 367 -7.10 -4.39 -17.17
N ALA A 368 -6.64 -4.47 -15.91
CA ALA A 368 -6.62 -5.71 -15.16
C ALA A 368 -8.03 -6.25 -14.85
N ALA A 369 -8.96 -5.39 -14.44
CA ALA A 369 -10.36 -5.76 -14.22
C ALA A 369 -11.02 -6.26 -15.52
N THR A 370 -10.77 -5.57 -16.64
CA THR A 370 -11.27 -5.99 -17.95
C THR A 370 -10.66 -7.34 -18.37
N GLY A 371 -9.34 -7.51 -18.24
CA GLY A 371 -8.65 -8.75 -18.54
C GLY A 371 -9.14 -9.93 -17.70
N ALA A 372 -9.37 -9.72 -16.41
CA ALA A 372 -9.92 -10.72 -15.51
C ALA A 372 -11.37 -11.12 -15.88
N MET A 373 -12.17 -10.15 -16.34
CA MET A 373 -13.52 -10.44 -16.82
C MET A 373 -13.48 -11.25 -18.13
N VAL A 374 -12.62 -10.87 -19.08
CA VAL A 374 -12.44 -11.67 -20.32
C VAL A 374 -11.93 -13.07 -20.01
N ALA A 375 -10.98 -13.22 -19.08
CA ALA A 375 -10.45 -14.52 -18.66
C ALA A 375 -11.55 -15.44 -18.09
N LEU A 376 -12.45 -14.89 -17.28
CA LEU A 376 -13.58 -15.65 -16.73
C LEU A 376 -14.60 -16.02 -17.81
N LYS A 377 -15.04 -15.07 -18.65
CA LYS A 377 -16.09 -15.32 -19.66
C LYS A 377 -15.65 -16.19 -20.84
N SER A 378 -14.39 -16.10 -21.25
CA SER A 378 -13.90 -16.78 -22.45
C SER A 378 -13.12 -18.06 -22.16
N PHE A 379 -12.57 -18.20 -20.95
CA PHE A 379 -11.68 -19.32 -20.59
C PHE A 379 -12.01 -19.96 -19.24
N ASN A 380 -13.06 -19.52 -18.55
CA ASN A 380 -13.43 -19.98 -17.21
C ASN A 380 -12.32 -19.82 -16.16
N LEU A 381 -11.43 -18.86 -16.37
CA LEU A 381 -10.24 -18.67 -15.55
C LEU A 381 -10.48 -17.62 -14.47
N LEU A 382 -10.34 -18.06 -13.21
CA LEU A 382 -10.34 -17.18 -12.05
C LEU A 382 -8.92 -16.75 -11.72
N LEU A 383 -8.49 -15.63 -12.31
CA LEU A 383 -7.22 -15.00 -11.98
C LEU A 383 -7.29 -14.33 -10.59
N PRO A 384 -6.29 -14.53 -9.71
CA PRO A 384 -6.18 -13.77 -8.47
C PRO A 384 -5.84 -12.30 -8.78
N LEU A 385 -6.46 -11.38 -8.05
CA LEU A 385 -6.36 -9.94 -8.30
C LEU A 385 -5.64 -9.19 -7.18
N SER A 386 -5.37 -9.87 -6.06
CA SER A 386 -4.69 -9.30 -4.91
C SER A 386 -3.31 -8.68 -5.25
N PRO A 387 -2.44 -9.25 -6.10
CA PRO A 387 -1.14 -8.62 -6.39
C PRO A 387 -1.29 -7.28 -7.12
N LEU A 388 -2.34 -7.14 -7.94
CA LEU A 388 -2.67 -5.92 -8.69
C LEU A 388 -3.21 -4.80 -7.79
N LEU A 389 -3.72 -5.12 -6.61
CA LEU A 389 -4.08 -4.13 -5.60
C LEU A 389 -2.89 -3.65 -4.78
N VAL A 390 -1.82 -4.44 -4.68
CA VAL A 390 -0.63 -4.07 -3.89
C VAL A 390 0.39 -3.33 -4.73
N PHE A 391 0.74 -3.88 -5.90
CA PHE A 391 1.87 -3.38 -6.68
C PHE A 391 1.72 -1.91 -7.10
N PRO A 392 0.64 -1.49 -7.80
CA PRO A 392 0.52 -0.13 -8.30
C PRO A 392 0.54 0.96 -7.21
N PRO A 393 -0.25 0.87 -6.11
CA PRO A 393 -0.21 1.92 -5.09
C PRO A 393 1.11 1.91 -4.31
N LEU A 394 1.71 0.75 -4.04
CA LEU A 394 3.00 0.67 -3.36
C LEU A 394 4.11 1.30 -4.21
N ALA A 395 4.14 1.00 -5.51
CA ALA A 395 5.10 1.58 -6.44
C ALA A 395 4.98 3.12 -6.49
N VAL A 396 3.75 3.63 -6.65
CA VAL A 396 3.48 5.06 -6.66
C VAL A 396 3.89 5.72 -5.33
N LEU A 397 3.54 5.11 -4.19
CA LEU A 397 3.87 5.63 -2.87
C LEU A 397 5.37 5.72 -2.64
N LEU A 398 6.12 4.65 -2.90
CA LEU A 398 7.57 4.61 -2.68
C LEU A 398 8.30 5.58 -3.60
N ILE A 399 7.90 5.67 -4.87
CA ILE A 399 8.50 6.59 -5.83
C ILE A 399 8.20 8.04 -5.45
N LEU A 400 6.96 8.39 -5.13
CA LEU A 400 6.59 9.75 -4.71
C LEU A 400 7.34 10.16 -3.43
N SER A 401 7.43 9.26 -2.45
CA SER A 401 8.17 9.51 -1.21
C SER A 401 9.65 9.81 -1.48
N ALA A 402 10.29 9.02 -2.36
CA ALA A 402 11.68 9.22 -2.73
C ALA A 402 11.89 10.55 -3.49
N GLU A 403 10.96 10.95 -4.35
CA GLU A 403 11.04 12.22 -5.08
C GLU A 403 10.80 13.43 -4.17
N LEU A 404 9.85 13.36 -3.23
CA LEU A 404 9.64 14.41 -2.23
C LEU A 404 10.86 14.61 -1.34
N TYR A 405 11.49 13.50 -0.92
CA TYR A 405 12.71 13.55 -0.11
C TYR A 405 13.89 14.19 -0.88
N ARG A 406 14.06 13.82 -2.17
CA ARG A 406 15.09 14.42 -3.03
C ARG A 406 14.87 15.91 -3.25
N ALA A 407 13.64 16.30 -3.61
CA ALA A 407 13.28 17.70 -3.80
C ALA A 407 13.53 18.52 -2.52
N GLY A 408 13.27 17.94 -1.34
CA GLY A 408 13.60 18.55 -0.06
C GLY A 408 15.11 18.77 0.14
N ARG A 409 15.95 17.75 -0.14
CA ARG A 409 17.42 17.88 -0.04
C ARG A 409 17.99 18.90 -1.02
N ASP A 410 17.54 18.88 -2.27
CA ASP A 410 18.05 19.79 -3.30
C ASP A 410 17.72 21.24 -2.93
N ARG A 411 16.49 21.49 -2.44
CA ARG A 411 16.09 22.81 -1.93
C ARG A 411 16.93 23.24 -0.73
N ALA A 412 17.19 22.35 0.23
CA ALA A 412 18.04 22.64 1.37
C ALA A 412 19.48 22.98 0.96
N GLY A 413 20.04 22.26 -0.03
CA GLY A 413 21.37 22.53 -0.58
C GLY A 413 21.48 23.91 -1.24
N VAL A 414 20.49 24.31 -2.04
CA VAL A 414 20.44 25.65 -2.66
C VAL A 414 20.33 26.74 -1.60
N ILE A 415 19.49 26.55 -0.58
CA ILE A 415 19.36 27.52 0.51
C ILE A 415 20.67 27.65 1.29
N ALA A 416 21.36 26.55 1.58
CA ALA A 416 22.66 26.58 2.26
C ALA A 416 23.74 27.31 1.44
N LEU A 417 23.75 27.13 0.12
CA LEU A 417 24.66 27.86 -0.77
C LEU A 417 24.36 29.36 -0.77
N LEU A 418 23.08 29.75 -0.85
CA LEU A 418 22.67 31.15 -0.82
C LEU A 418 22.93 31.82 0.53
N ALA A 419 22.79 31.08 1.64
CA ALA A 419 23.07 31.55 2.99
C ALA A 419 24.53 32.00 3.16
N ALA A 420 25.48 31.34 2.49
CA ALA A 420 26.90 31.72 2.55
C ALA A 420 27.21 33.10 1.95
N TYR A 421 26.31 33.66 1.13
CA TYR A 421 26.45 34.99 0.53
C TYR A 421 25.73 36.09 1.32
N LEU A 422 25.10 35.76 2.45
CA LEU A 422 24.34 36.68 3.29
C LEU A 422 24.94 36.77 4.69
N PRO A 423 24.80 37.91 5.40
CA PRO A 423 25.13 37.97 6.82
C PRO A 423 24.37 36.89 7.59
N ARG A 424 25.07 36.18 8.48
CA ARG A 424 24.57 35.00 9.22
C ARG A 424 23.16 35.21 9.83
N PRO A 425 22.91 36.32 10.56
CA PRO A 425 21.59 36.56 11.16
C PRO A 425 20.45 36.71 10.14
N VAL A 426 20.75 37.20 8.93
CA VAL A 426 19.78 37.33 7.83
C VAL A 426 19.52 35.98 7.18
N ALA A 427 20.56 35.17 6.98
CA ALA A 427 20.45 33.81 6.48
C ALA A 427 19.63 32.92 7.42
N ASP A 428 19.81 33.06 8.73
CA ASP A 428 19.08 32.30 9.75
C ASP A 428 17.58 32.68 9.76
N ARG A 429 17.25 33.97 9.62
CA ARG A 429 15.84 34.39 9.47
C ARG A 429 15.21 33.89 8.17
N LEU A 430 15.95 33.88 7.07
CA LEU A 430 15.51 33.37 5.77
C LEU A 430 15.15 31.88 5.81
N THR A 431 16.01 31.08 6.46
CA THR A 431 15.81 29.63 6.62
C THR A 431 14.66 29.31 7.56
N ALA A 432 14.50 30.08 8.65
CA ALA A 432 13.46 29.85 9.66
C ALA A 432 12.05 30.23 9.16
N PHE A 433 11.89 31.37 8.50
CA PHE A 433 10.57 31.89 8.16
C PHE A 433 10.15 31.64 6.71
N GLY A 434 11.08 31.32 5.80
CA GLY A 434 10.77 30.97 4.40
C GLY A 434 10.22 32.12 3.55
N HIS A 435 10.15 33.33 4.09
CA HIS A 435 9.80 34.56 3.39
C HIS A 435 10.64 35.73 3.92
N LEU A 436 11.18 36.54 3.02
CA LEU A 436 11.65 37.89 3.36
C LEU A 436 10.49 38.84 3.19
N ASN A 437 10.19 39.62 4.23
CA ASN A 437 9.26 40.72 4.08
C ASN A 437 9.86 41.70 3.03
N THR A 438 9.13 41.97 1.95
CA THR A 438 9.65 42.70 0.77
C THR A 438 9.70 44.22 0.97
N ALA A 439 9.18 44.71 2.09
CA ALA A 439 9.26 46.11 2.50
C ALA A 439 10.71 46.53 2.84
N VAL A 440 10.99 47.84 2.75
CA VAL A 440 12.24 48.42 3.28
C VAL A 440 12.17 48.33 4.81
N ASP A 441 12.64 47.22 5.34
CA ASP A 441 12.69 46.96 6.78
C ASP A 441 13.95 47.63 7.35
N ALA A 442 13.86 48.94 7.52
CA ALA A 442 14.93 49.76 8.08
C ALA A 442 14.43 50.42 9.37
N SER A 443 15.15 50.19 10.47
CA SER A 443 14.82 50.71 11.79
C SER A 443 15.94 51.58 12.31
N ARG A 444 15.59 52.67 13.00
CA ARG A 444 16.56 53.53 13.67
C ARG A 444 16.98 52.85 14.96
N ARG A 445 18.24 52.46 15.06
CA ARG A 445 18.82 51.72 16.19
C ARG A 445 20.13 52.36 16.62
N GLU A 446 20.41 52.30 17.91
CA GLU A 446 21.75 52.60 18.41
C GLU A 446 22.62 51.38 18.18
N ILE A 447 23.73 51.54 17.46
CA ILE A 447 24.65 50.45 17.15
C ILE A 447 26.06 50.86 17.48
N THR A 448 26.91 49.88 17.80
CA THR A 448 28.36 50.06 17.75
C THR A 448 28.88 49.55 16.43
N VAL A 449 29.70 50.34 15.74
CA VAL A 449 30.30 50.02 14.45
C VAL A 449 31.80 49.82 14.62
N LEU A 450 32.32 48.78 13.98
CA LEU A 450 33.73 48.47 13.86
C LEU A 450 34.15 48.55 12.40
N PHE A 451 35.21 49.33 12.14
CA PHE A 451 36.00 49.23 10.92
C PHE A 451 37.37 48.70 11.28
N ALA A 452 37.82 47.66 10.57
CA ALA A 452 39.17 47.12 10.70
C ALA A 452 39.83 47.07 9.33
N ASP A 453 41.04 47.61 9.21
CA ASP A 453 41.77 47.65 7.94
C ASP A 453 43.26 47.30 8.12
N ILE A 454 43.88 46.75 7.07
CA ILE A 454 45.28 46.31 7.12
C ILE A 454 46.22 47.50 6.87
N HIS A 455 47.13 47.76 7.81
CA HIS A 455 48.13 48.81 7.65
C HIS A 455 49.09 48.50 6.50
N GLY A 456 49.21 49.42 5.54
CA GLY A 456 50.17 49.31 4.45
C GLY A 456 49.82 48.27 3.37
N PHE A 457 48.55 47.84 3.28
CA PHE A 457 48.12 46.81 2.34
C PHE A 457 48.42 47.15 0.86
N ALA A 458 48.30 48.42 0.45
CA ALA A 458 48.64 48.84 -0.90
C ALA A 458 50.09 48.45 -1.27
N GLY A 459 51.04 48.74 -0.38
CA GLY A 459 52.43 48.34 -0.57
C GLY A 459 52.64 46.83 -0.50
N LEU A 460 51.86 46.12 0.33
CA LEU A 460 51.89 44.66 0.38
C LEU A 460 51.41 44.02 -0.94
N SER A 461 50.32 44.54 -1.52
CA SER A 461 49.74 44.06 -2.76
C SER A 461 50.59 44.36 -3.99
N GLU A 462 51.32 45.48 -4.01
CA GLU A 462 52.24 45.82 -5.10
C GLU A 462 53.47 44.92 -5.13
N ASN A 463 53.93 44.46 -3.96
CA ASN A 463 55.17 43.70 -3.81
C ASN A 463 54.97 42.18 -3.70
N SER A 464 53.74 41.69 -3.80
CA SER A 464 53.39 40.26 -3.64
C SER A 464 52.63 39.74 -4.86
N THR A 465 52.66 38.42 -5.11
CA THR A 465 51.85 37.84 -6.19
C THR A 465 50.37 37.77 -5.80
N PRO A 466 49.43 37.85 -6.78
CA PRO A 466 47.99 37.77 -6.50
C PRO A 466 47.58 36.52 -5.71
N GLU A 467 48.24 35.38 -5.90
CA GLU A 467 47.95 34.13 -5.21
C GLU A 467 48.39 34.16 -3.74
N VAL A 468 49.49 34.87 -3.43
CA VAL A 468 49.95 35.08 -2.05
C VAL A 468 49.01 36.04 -1.34
N VAL A 469 48.63 37.15 -1.99
CA VAL A 469 47.64 38.10 -1.46
C VAL A 469 46.30 37.42 -1.23
N ALA A 470 45.80 36.63 -2.18
CA ALA A 470 44.52 35.92 -2.04
C ALA A 470 44.52 34.94 -0.86
N ARG A 471 45.60 34.16 -0.67
CA ARG A 471 45.72 33.22 0.47
C ARG A 471 45.80 33.95 1.80
N LEU A 472 46.56 35.03 1.86
CA LEU A 472 46.63 35.89 3.05
C LEU A 472 45.25 36.47 3.37
N MET A 473 44.59 37.09 2.39
CA MET A 473 43.29 37.71 2.57
C MET A 473 42.21 36.72 2.98
N GLN A 474 42.20 35.52 2.39
CA GLN A 474 41.29 34.46 2.83
C GLN A 474 41.47 34.15 4.32
N ARG A 475 42.71 34.02 4.79
CA ARG A 475 43.00 33.70 6.19
C ARG A 475 42.67 34.87 7.13
N VAL A 476 43.13 36.07 6.78
CA VAL A 476 42.91 37.31 7.57
C VAL A 476 41.41 37.60 7.70
N PHE A 477 40.64 37.49 6.61
CA PHE A 477 39.18 37.65 6.64
C PHE A 477 38.47 36.56 7.42
N THR A 478 38.95 35.31 7.36
CA THR A 478 38.39 34.22 8.18
C THR A 478 38.58 34.52 9.67
N ASP A 479 39.78 34.89 10.09
CA ASP A 479 40.10 35.17 11.50
C ASP A 479 39.38 36.43 12.02
N MET A 480 39.28 37.49 11.21
CA MET A 480 38.50 38.68 11.58
C MET A 480 37.00 38.38 11.65
N ALA A 481 36.46 37.62 10.70
CA ALA A 481 35.06 37.23 10.70
C ALA A 481 34.71 36.39 11.92
N GLU A 482 35.55 35.42 12.28
CA GLU A 482 35.37 34.60 13.49
C GLU A 482 35.40 35.43 14.76
N ALA A 483 36.32 36.39 14.88
CA ALA A 483 36.37 37.28 16.04
C ALA A 483 35.08 38.08 16.20
N VAL A 484 34.59 38.70 15.12
CA VAL A 484 33.33 39.46 15.12
C VAL A 484 32.14 38.58 15.49
N VAL A 485 32.00 37.43 14.84
CA VAL A 485 30.85 36.51 15.07
C VAL A 485 30.89 35.89 16.47
N SER A 486 32.08 35.56 16.99
CA SER A 486 32.24 35.00 18.35
C SER A 486 31.76 35.95 19.44
N GLN A 487 31.77 37.25 19.16
CA GLN A 487 31.30 38.32 20.03
C GLN A 487 29.95 38.86 19.55
N GLN A 488 29.11 38.04 18.90
CA GLN A 488 27.74 38.41 18.50
C GLN A 488 27.63 39.57 17.49
N GLY A 489 28.71 39.92 16.81
CA GLY A 489 28.72 40.96 15.79
C GLY A 489 28.14 40.51 14.46
N THR A 490 27.50 41.44 13.75
CA THR A 490 27.04 41.26 12.38
C THR A 490 28.06 41.86 11.42
N ILE A 491 28.69 41.03 10.59
CA ILE A 491 29.54 41.49 9.48
C ILE A 491 28.63 42.06 8.40
N ASP A 492 28.82 43.33 8.07
CA ASP A 492 28.10 44.00 6.98
C ASP A 492 28.70 43.60 5.63
N LYS A 493 29.99 43.93 5.44
CA LYS A 493 30.71 43.64 4.21
C LYS A 493 32.23 43.74 4.39
N PHE A 494 32.93 43.13 3.44
CA PHE A 494 34.35 43.33 3.18
C PHE A 494 34.51 44.41 2.08
N ILE A 495 35.41 45.37 2.27
CA ILE A 495 35.65 46.49 1.34
C ILE A 495 37.16 46.54 1.06
N GLY A 496 37.61 45.92 -0.03
CA GLY A 496 39.04 45.81 -0.30
C GLY A 496 39.70 44.90 0.74
N ASP A 497 40.55 45.45 1.59
CA ASP A 497 41.20 44.86 2.76
C ASP A 497 40.51 45.15 4.10
N ALA A 498 39.49 46.01 4.08
CA ALA A 498 38.75 46.40 5.28
C ALA A 498 37.54 45.49 5.59
N VAL A 499 37.24 45.34 6.88
CA VAL A 499 36.01 44.73 7.41
C VAL A 499 35.14 45.80 8.06
N MET A 500 33.86 45.83 7.69
CA MET A 500 32.84 46.59 8.40
C MET A 500 31.90 45.63 9.14
N ALA A 501 31.75 45.84 10.45
CA ALA A 501 30.83 45.08 11.30
C ALA A 501 30.07 46.01 12.25
N PHE A 502 28.93 45.56 12.76
CA PHE A 502 28.17 46.27 13.77
C PHE A 502 27.46 45.33 14.75
N TRP A 503 27.11 45.86 15.92
CA TRP A 503 26.37 45.17 16.99
C TRP A 503 25.03 45.85 17.25
N ASN A 504 24.14 45.18 18.00
CA ASN A 504 22.76 45.61 18.29
C ASN A 504 21.83 45.65 17.06
N ALA A 505 22.19 44.91 16.01
CA ALA A 505 21.31 44.60 14.90
C ALA A 505 21.81 43.34 14.14
N PRO A 506 20.90 42.50 13.60
CA PRO A 506 19.45 42.66 13.63
C PRO A 506 18.80 42.21 14.95
N ASP A 507 19.57 41.56 15.82
CA ASP A 507 19.15 41.14 17.16
C ASP A 507 19.59 42.20 18.18
N ASP A 508 18.81 42.35 19.25
CA ASP A 508 19.07 43.34 20.29
C ASP A 508 20.20 42.85 21.20
N ASP A 509 21.14 43.73 21.50
CA ASP A 509 22.31 43.48 22.35
C ASP A 509 22.52 44.70 23.22
N SER A 510 22.29 44.60 24.53
CA SER A 510 22.47 45.70 25.48
C SER A 510 23.93 46.05 25.76
N ASP A 511 24.83 45.10 25.55
CA ASP A 511 26.27 45.21 25.84
C ASP A 511 27.09 45.37 24.54
N HIS A 512 26.43 45.85 23.48
CA HIS A 512 26.96 45.93 22.12
C HIS A 512 28.31 46.67 22.00
N ALA A 513 28.56 47.69 22.83
CA ALA A 513 29.84 48.39 22.85
C ALA A 513 30.97 47.52 23.45
N ALA A 514 30.66 46.77 24.51
CA ALA A 514 31.61 45.87 25.16
C ALA A 514 31.96 44.67 24.27
N HIS A 515 30.96 44.08 23.60
CA HIS A 515 31.18 43.03 22.61
C HIS A 515 32.01 43.51 21.42
N ALA A 516 31.77 44.73 20.92
CA ALA A 516 32.57 45.32 19.85
C ALA A 516 34.04 45.53 20.26
N LEU A 517 34.28 45.99 21.50
CA LEU A 517 35.64 46.13 22.04
C LEU A 517 36.32 44.77 22.21
N ALA A 518 35.61 43.77 22.74
CA ALA A 518 36.13 42.41 22.88
C ALA A 518 36.48 41.81 21.50
N ALA A 519 35.66 42.06 20.48
CA ALA A 519 35.94 41.64 19.10
C ALA A 519 37.19 42.32 18.55
N ALA A 520 37.33 43.65 18.76
CA ALA A 520 38.52 44.38 18.34
C ALA A 520 39.80 43.82 19.00
N GLN A 521 39.76 43.51 20.29
CA GLN A 521 40.88 42.89 21.00
C GLN A 521 41.16 41.45 20.52
N ASP A 522 40.13 40.67 20.21
CA ASP A 522 40.29 39.32 19.64
C ASP A 522 40.90 39.36 18.23
N ILE A 523 40.48 40.31 17.38
CA ILE A 523 41.10 40.55 16.08
C ILE A 523 42.60 40.81 16.26
N GLN A 524 42.99 41.74 17.14
CA GLN A 524 44.41 42.03 17.38
C GLN A 524 45.19 40.79 17.83
N ARG A 525 44.63 39.99 18.75
CA ARG A 525 45.24 38.72 19.20
C ARG A 525 45.41 37.72 18.06
N ARG A 526 44.40 37.55 17.21
CA ARG A 526 44.44 36.64 16.06
C ARG A 526 45.43 37.11 14.99
N MET A 527 45.49 38.41 14.70
CA MET A 527 46.44 38.98 13.74
C MET A 527 47.89 38.81 14.23
N ALA A 528 48.15 38.98 15.52
CA ALA A 528 49.46 38.69 16.10
C ALA A 528 49.83 37.20 15.98
N ALA A 529 48.87 36.29 16.15
CA ALA A 529 49.07 34.85 16.00
C ALA A 529 49.30 34.40 14.54
N LEU A 530 49.05 35.26 13.55
CA LEU A 530 49.33 34.98 12.14
C LEU A 530 50.79 35.20 11.73
N ALA A 531 51.66 35.68 12.62
CA ALA A 531 53.06 35.93 12.30
C ALA A 531 53.78 34.72 11.65
N PRO A 532 53.65 33.47 12.16
CA PRO A 532 54.29 32.31 11.52
C PRO A 532 53.76 32.02 10.11
N PHE A 533 52.45 32.20 9.89
CA PHE A 533 51.83 32.03 8.58
C PHE A 533 52.28 33.11 7.59
N CYS A 534 52.49 34.34 8.07
CA CYS A 534 53.05 35.41 7.25
C CYS A 534 54.50 35.09 6.85
N GLU A 535 55.31 34.58 7.77
CA GLU A 535 56.69 34.15 7.51
C GLU A 535 56.76 33.03 6.46
N GLU A 536 55.86 32.04 6.53
CA GLU A 536 55.75 30.97 5.51
C GLU A 536 55.46 31.52 4.11
N LEU A 537 54.73 32.63 4.02
CA LEU A 537 54.43 33.33 2.78
C LEU A 537 55.51 34.36 2.38
N GLY A 538 56.59 34.51 3.18
CA GLY A 538 57.66 35.48 2.96
C GLY A 538 57.26 36.92 3.29
N LEU A 539 56.24 37.13 4.11
CA LEU A 539 55.64 38.43 4.44
C LEU A 539 56.00 38.87 5.86
N GLN A 540 55.95 40.18 6.10
CA GLN A 540 56.05 40.75 7.44
C GLN A 540 54.74 40.53 8.22
N PRO A 541 54.79 40.50 9.57
CA PRO A 541 53.58 40.39 10.39
C PRO A 541 52.57 41.51 10.08
N ILE A 542 51.33 41.11 9.87
CA ILE A 542 50.23 42.01 9.53
C ILE A 542 49.81 42.82 10.75
N LYS A 543 49.66 44.13 10.57
CA LYS A 543 49.06 45.04 11.55
C LYS A 543 47.71 45.49 11.04
N VAL A 544 46.72 45.50 11.93
CA VAL A 544 45.36 45.94 11.62
C VAL A 544 45.03 47.16 12.47
N GLY A 545 44.54 48.22 11.85
CA GLY A 545 43.93 49.35 12.53
C GLY A 545 42.47 49.08 12.78
N ILE A 546 41.95 49.44 13.96
CA ILE A 546 40.54 49.27 14.29
C ILE A 546 39.96 50.58 14.82
N GLY A 547 38.84 51.01 14.24
CA GLY A 547 38.04 52.15 14.70
C GLY A 547 36.69 51.70 15.24
N LEU A 548 36.34 52.15 16.45
CA LEU A 548 35.07 51.87 17.12
C LEU A 548 34.28 53.15 17.40
N GLU A 549 33.01 53.19 17.00
CA GLU A 549 32.09 54.27 17.33
C GLU A 549 30.69 53.76 17.65
N THR A 550 29.99 54.42 18.55
CA THR A 550 28.59 54.10 18.91
C THR A 550 27.66 55.26 18.59
N GLY A 551 26.46 54.96 18.13
CA GLY A 551 25.39 55.95 18.06
C GLY A 551 24.20 55.51 17.20
N LEU A 552 23.24 56.42 17.03
CA LEU A 552 22.03 56.15 16.25
C LEU A 552 22.33 56.05 14.75
N ALA A 553 22.02 54.91 14.15
CA ALA A 553 22.07 54.64 12.72
C ALA A 553 20.75 54.03 12.23
N LEU A 554 20.53 54.09 10.92
CA LEU A 554 19.44 53.39 10.27
C LEU A 554 19.96 52.02 9.79
N VAL A 555 19.41 50.92 10.33
CA VAL A 555 19.86 49.55 10.00
C VAL A 555 18.72 48.79 9.34
N GLY A 556 19.01 48.16 8.21
CA GLY A 556 18.00 47.46 7.44
C GLY A 556 18.46 46.98 6.07
N ASN A 557 17.49 46.52 5.28
CA ASN A 557 17.71 46.16 3.90
C ASN A 557 17.67 47.40 2.99
N PHE A 558 18.83 47.76 2.43
CA PHE A 558 18.97 48.88 1.50
C PHE A 558 19.31 48.37 0.08
N GLY A 559 18.94 49.13 -0.95
CA GLY A 559 19.25 48.82 -2.36
C GLY A 559 18.00 48.68 -3.24
N SER A 560 18.20 48.23 -4.48
CA SER A 560 17.12 48.05 -5.46
C SER A 560 16.43 46.70 -5.30
N ALA A 561 15.29 46.49 -5.99
CA ALA A 561 14.64 45.18 -6.02
C ALA A 561 15.55 44.05 -6.55
N HIS A 562 16.56 44.39 -7.35
CA HIS A 562 17.49 43.42 -7.96
C HIS A 562 18.74 43.16 -7.12
N ARG A 563 19.11 44.06 -6.20
CA ARG A 563 20.27 43.91 -5.32
C ARG A 563 20.04 44.66 -4.01
N ARG A 564 19.77 43.91 -2.95
CA ARG A 564 19.61 44.41 -1.58
C ARG A 564 20.78 43.98 -0.71
N THR A 565 21.17 44.82 0.24
CA THR A 565 22.20 44.54 1.23
C THR A 565 21.68 44.97 2.59
N PHE A 566 21.77 44.06 3.57
CA PHE A 566 21.50 44.40 4.96
C PHE A 566 22.72 45.15 5.51
N THR A 567 22.59 46.45 5.76
CA THR A 567 23.72 47.34 6.09
C THR A 567 23.23 48.43 7.05
N ALA A 568 24.17 49.17 7.65
CA ALA A 568 23.89 50.32 8.50
C ALA A 568 24.27 51.63 7.81
N LEU A 569 23.43 52.65 7.95
CA LEU A 569 23.66 54.01 7.44
C LEU A 569 23.55 55.03 8.57
N GLY A 570 24.60 55.81 8.80
CA GLY A 570 24.58 56.86 9.82
C GLY A 570 25.93 57.48 10.08
N GLU A 571 25.94 58.51 10.91
CA GLU A 571 27.15 59.19 11.36
C GLU A 571 28.16 58.26 12.06
N PRO A 572 27.76 57.31 12.93
CA PRO A 572 28.69 56.38 13.59
C PRO A 572 29.51 55.54 12.61
N VAL A 573 28.91 55.14 11.47
CA VAL A 573 29.60 54.36 10.42
C VAL A 573 30.74 55.18 9.81
N ILE A 574 30.46 56.44 9.48
CA ILE A 574 31.46 57.35 8.90
C ILE A 574 32.57 57.63 9.91
N LEU A 575 32.22 57.83 11.18
CA LEU A 575 33.20 58.15 12.22
C LEU A 575 34.09 56.95 12.53
N ALA A 576 33.53 55.74 12.71
CA ALA A 576 34.32 54.51 12.91
C ALA A 576 35.36 54.29 11.80
N SER A 577 34.98 54.45 10.53
CA SER A 577 35.92 54.35 9.39
C SER A 577 37.02 55.41 9.43
N ARG A 578 36.74 56.63 9.93
CA ARG A 578 37.77 57.68 10.08
C ARG A 578 38.68 57.43 11.28
N LEU A 579 38.13 56.89 12.37
CA LEU A 579 38.90 56.49 13.54
C LEU A 579 39.89 55.39 13.19
N GLU A 580 39.46 54.40 12.42
CA GLU A 580 40.34 53.36 11.86
C GLU A 580 41.53 54.00 11.14
N GLY A 581 41.30 54.90 10.18
CA GLY A 581 42.40 55.54 9.43
C GLY A 581 43.34 56.41 10.28
N LEU A 582 42.92 56.84 11.47
CA LEU A 582 43.78 57.58 12.42
C LEU A 582 44.71 56.67 13.22
N THR A 583 44.48 55.35 13.25
CA THR A 583 45.29 54.38 14.03
C THR A 583 46.76 54.45 13.66
N THR A 584 47.08 54.62 12.37
CA THR A 584 48.45 54.78 11.87
C THR A 584 49.10 56.08 12.39
N THR A 585 48.33 57.16 12.52
CA THR A 585 48.85 58.47 12.98
C THR A 585 49.16 58.47 14.47
N TYR A 586 48.28 57.84 15.27
CA TYR A 586 48.45 57.75 16.73
C TYR A 586 49.32 56.56 17.16
N ASN A 587 49.66 55.67 16.22
CA ASN A 587 50.38 54.43 16.47
C ASN A 587 49.70 53.56 17.54
N GLU A 588 48.37 53.54 17.52
CA GLU A 588 47.52 52.76 18.42
C GLU A 588 46.67 51.80 17.59
N PRO A 589 46.62 50.50 17.90
CA PRO A 589 45.93 49.50 17.10
C PRO A 589 44.40 49.61 17.15
N ILE A 590 43.86 50.18 18.22
CA ILE A 590 42.42 50.35 18.44
C ILE A 590 42.16 51.80 18.87
N LEU A 591 41.33 52.51 18.10
CA LEU A 591 40.84 53.84 18.44
C LEU A 591 39.33 53.80 18.67
N ILE A 592 38.91 54.41 19.79
CA ILE A 592 37.53 54.43 20.25
C ILE A 592 37.08 55.89 20.30
N GLY A 593 35.92 56.17 19.71
CA GLY A 593 35.32 57.48 19.76
C GLY A 593 34.57 57.75 21.06
N HIS A 594 34.21 59.01 21.28
CA HIS A 594 33.66 59.48 22.55
C HIS A 594 32.38 58.77 22.98
N THR A 595 31.39 58.63 22.10
CA THR A 595 30.11 57.98 22.43
C THR A 595 30.29 56.50 22.74
N CYS A 596 31.21 55.83 22.03
CA CYS A 596 31.57 54.45 22.33
C CYS A 596 32.26 54.31 23.70
N ALA A 597 33.15 55.24 24.04
CA ALA A 597 33.79 55.27 25.36
C ALA A 597 32.76 55.50 26.49
N GLU A 598 31.75 56.34 26.27
CA GLU A 598 30.64 56.52 27.22
C GLU A 598 29.80 55.24 27.36
N ALA A 599 29.46 54.58 26.25
CA ALA A 599 28.70 53.33 26.24
C ALA A 599 29.45 52.17 26.91
N LEU A 600 30.79 52.17 26.87
CA LEU A 600 31.65 51.21 27.56
C LEU A 600 31.73 51.42 29.08
N GLY A 601 31.26 52.57 29.59
CA GLY A 601 31.18 52.87 31.01
C GLY A 601 32.52 52.77 31.75
N ALA A 602 32.67 51.77 32.62
CA ALA A 602 33.83 51.60 33.49
C ALA A 602 35.04 50.88 32.85
N ALA A 603 35.05 50.70 31.53
CA ALA A 603 36.17 50.08 30.82
C ALA A 603 37.47 50.88 31.02
N PRO A 604 38.63 50.22 31.24
CA PRO A 604 39.90 50.90 31.42
C PRO A 604 40.40 51.47 30.08
N LEU A 605 40.07 52.73 29.81
CA LEU A 605 40.43 53.45 28.58
C LEU A 605 41.41 54.59 28.88
N ARG A 606 42.39 54.80 28.00
CA ARG A 606 43.30 55.94 28.02
C ARG A 606 42.86 57.00 27.02
N VAL A 607 42.82 58.26 27.46
CA VAL A 607 42.50 59.42 26.60
C VAL A 607 43.73 59.83 25.80
N LEU A 608 43.61 59.88 24.47
CA LEU A 608 44.70 60.29 23.57
C LEU A 608 44.65 61.78 23.23
N GLY A 609 43.46 62.38 23.23
CA GLY A 609 43.26 63.81 22.97
C GLY A 609 42.05 64.10 22.09
N THR A 610 41.78 65.38 21.86
CA THR A 610 40.63 65.86 21.06
C THR A 610 41.11 66.35 19.70
N VAL A 611 40.58 65.76 18.62
CA VAL A 611 41.14 65.91 17.27
C VAL A 611 40.08 66.40 16.27
N PRO A 612 40.45 67.27 15.32
CA PRO A 612 39.56 67.63 14.23
C PRO A 612 39.43 66.45 13.26
N VAL A 613 38.22 65.90 13.14
CA VAL A 613 37.93 64.85 12.16
C VAL A 613 37.38 65.49 10.89
N ARG A 614 38.02 65.20 9.74
CA ARG A 614 37.67 65.78 8.44
C ARG A 614 36.17 65.67 8.16
N GLY A 615 35.47 66.80 8.00
CA GLY A 615 34.03 66.82 7.70
C GLY A 615 33.11 66.85 8.92
N ARG A 616 33.64 67.03 10.14
CA ARG A 616 32.87 67.49 11.32
C ARG A 616 33.30 68.90 11.70
N THR A 617 32.34 69.69 12.19
CA THR A 617 32.57 71.01 12.78
C THR A 617 33.04 70.92 14.23
N GLN A 618 32.69 69.85 14.95
CA GLN A 618 33.13 69.60 16.33
C GLN A 618 34.25 68.55 16.35
N PRO A 619 35.33 68.77 17.10
CA PRO A 619 36.39 67.79 17.26
C PRO A 619 35.92 66.61 18.12
N VAL A 620 36.52 65.44 17.91
CA VAL A 620 36.16 64.20 18.60
C VAL A 620 37.28 63.82 19.56
N THR A 621 36.94 63.46 20.80
CA THR A 621 37.89 62.92 21.77
C THR A 621 38.15 61.44 21.47
N LEU A 622 39.43 61.10 21.37
CA LEU A 622 39.90 59.75 21.08
C LEU A 622 40.33 59.03 22.35
N TYR A 623 39.99 57.75 22.41
CA TYR A 623 40.35 56.84 23.48
C TYR A 623 41.04 55.61 22.87
N CYS A 624 41.90 54.96 23.64
CA CYS A 624 42.39 53.61 23.34
C CYS A 624 42.25 52.70 24.56
N PRO A 625 42.16 51.37 24.38
CA PRO A 625 42.23 50.42 25.49
C PRO A 625 43.59 50.53 26.21
N ASN A 626 43.58 50.34 27.54
CA ASN A 626 44.82 50.29 28.33
C ASN A 626 45.69 49.06 28.07
#